data_AF-A0A934HDG1-F1
#
_entry.id   AF-A0A934HDG1-F1
#
_cell.length_a   1.000
_cell.length_b   1.000
_cell.length_c   1.000
_cell.angle_alpha   90.00
_cell.angle_beta   90.00
_cell.angle_gamma   90.00
#
_symmetry.space_group_name_H-M   'P 1'
#
loop_
_entity.id
_entity.type
_entity.pdbx_description
1 polymer ?
#
loop_
_entity_poly.entity_id
_entity_poly.type
_entity_poly.pdbx_seq_one_letter_code
_entity_poly.pdbx_strand_id
1 'polypeptide(L)'
;MLDRNPIFIRFDETHTAVAVRALPYEAPESVLNRLNLPAYRGILVIHGGAANMEEEMILAVRQFLGITLGPLAQNERLLIAAGGTQFGVSMLLGEIRQQVGGNYPLLGVLPFQRASYPGGPPPDDRYLPLHPAYSHFVFVEGSEFGEESPLLVGLLQACGKPGLALIINGGEIVLQEARTHAESGNRLVTLAGSGRTADQLADFTSDERRSLPASVHLSVAQMSNPPEFVNLIKRLLFG
;
A
#
# COMPACT_ATOMS: atom_id res chain seq x y z
N MET A 1 -12.73 -1.58 26.16
CA MET A 1 -11.36 -1.25 25.74
C MET A 1 -11.02 -2.12 24.55
N LEU A 2 -10.36 -1.58 23.53
CA LEU A 2 -9.88 -2.40 22.41
C LEU A 2 -8.79 -3.35 22.90
N ASP A 3 -8.93 -4.64 22.60
CA ASP A 3 -7.85 -5.59 22.79
C ASP A 3 -6.71 -5.21 21.82
N ARG A 4 -5.55 -4.91 22.39
CA ARG A 4 -4.38 -4.43 21.65
C ARG A 4 -3.35 -5.53 21.39
N ASN A 5 -3.63 -6.75 21.85
CA ASN A 5 -2.77 -7.90 21.63
C ASN A 5 -2.77 -8.29 20.14
N PRO A 6 -1.64 -8.83 19.63
CA PRO A 6 -1.60 -9.39 18.30
C PRO A 6 -2.61 -10.55 18.13
N ILE A 7 -3.26 -10.57 16.98
CA ILE A 7 -4.17 -11.60 16.50
C ILE A 7 -3.42 -12.41 15.44
N PHE A 8 -3.51 -13.74 15.50
CA PHE A 8 -2.92 -14.61 14.48
C PHE A 8 -4.01 -15.11 13.54
N ILE A 9 -3.91 -14.73 12.27
CA ILE A 9 -4.86 -15.13 11.23
C ILE A 9 -4.26 -16.27 10.43
N ARG A 10 -4.77 -17.48 10.63
CA ARG A 10 -4.34 -18.67 9.90
C ARG A 10 -5.14 -18.81 8.61
N PHE A 11 -4.50 -18.63 7.45
CA PHE A 11 -5.14 -18.78 6.14
C PHE A 11 -5.11 -20.23 5.65
N ASP A 12 -4.02 -20.94 5.91
CA ASP A 12 -3.86 -22.36 5.59
C ASP A 12 -2.88 -23.03 6.58
N GLU A 13 -2.38 -24.23 6.27
CA GLU A 13 -1.43 -24.95 7.14
C GLU A 13 -0.03 -24.34 7.19
N THR A 14 0.33 -23.54 6.20
CA THR A 14 1.68 -23.01 5.97
C THR A 14 1.78 -21.51 6.17
N HIS A 15 0.65 -20.78 6.15
CA HIS A 15 0.63 -19.33 6.25
C HIS A 15 -0.25 -18.81 7.39
N THR A 16 0.38 -18.05 8.29
CA THR A 16 -0.28 -17.31 9.38
C THR A 16 0.21 -15.86 9.34
N ALA A 17 -0.73 -14.92 9.33
CA ALA A 17 -0.45 -13.49 9.39
C ALA A 17 -0.59 -12.95 10.82
N VAL A 18 0.18 -11.92 11.14
CA VAL A 18 0.07 -11.17 12.40
C VAL A 18 -0.81 -9.94 12.19
N ALA A 19 -1.88 -9.80 12.94
CA ALA A 19 -2.78 -8.65 12.87
C ALA A 19 -2.80 -7.88 14.19
N VAL A 20 -2.95 -6.57 14.15
CA VAL A 20 -3.18 -5.73 15.33
C VAL A 20 -4.36 -4.80 15.11
N ARG A 21 -5.04 -4.41 16.19
CA ARG A 21 -6.05 -3.33 16.15
C ARG A 21 -5.44 -1.98 16.47
N ALA A 22 -5.93 -0.94 15.79
CA ALA A 22 -5.54 0.45 15.99
C ALA A 22 -6.77 1.36 16.06
N LEU A 23 -6.66 2.47 16.79
CA LEU A 23 -7.63 3.55 16.72
C LEU A 23 -7.38 4.43 15.45
N PRO A 24 -8.38 5.16 14.92
CA PRO A 24 -8.24 6.00 13.71
C PRO A 24 -7.08 6.99 13.73
N TYR A 25 -6.68 7.43 14.93
CA TYR A 25 -5.62 8.43 15.13
C TYR A 25 -4.54 7.92 16.08
N GLU A 26 -4.39 6.60 16.21
CA GLU A 26 -3.26 6.05 16.95
C GLU A 26 -1.94 6.39 16.24
N ALA A 27 -0.92 6.74 17.02
CA ALA A 27 0.41 7.03 16.48
C ALA A 27 0.93 5.84 15.65
N PRO A 28 1.30 6.03 14.37
CA PRO A 28 1.74 4.93 13.51
C PRO A 28 2.95 4.15 14.06
N GLU A 29 3.83 4.81 14.81
CA GLU A 29 4.97 4.17 15.48
C GLU A 29 4.54 3.14 16.54
N SER A 30 3.52 3.48 17.35
CA SER A 30 2.93 2.56 18.33
C SER A 30 2.35 1.31 17.66
N VAL A 31 1.71 1.50 16.50
CA VAL A 31 1.13 0.40 15.73
C VAL A 31 2.23 -0.49 15.13
N LEU A 32 3.25 0.11 14.49
CA LEU A 32 4.38 -0.62 13.90
C LEU A 32 5.14 -1.46 14.93
N ASN A 33 5.36 -0.93 16.13
CA ASN A 33 6.05 -1.63 17.21
C ASN A 33 5.30 -2.90 17.66
N ARG A 34 3.96 -2.93 17.56
CA ARG A 34 3.14 -4.09 17.93
C ARG A 34 3.10 -5.18 16.87
N LEU A 35 3.41 -4.87 15.61
CA LEU A 35 3.41 -5.83 14.52
C LEU A 35 4.57 -6.82 14.58
N ASN A 36 5.65 -6.49 15.30
CA ASN A 36 6.88 -7.30 15.38
C ASN A 36 7.43 -7.68 13.97
N LEU A 37 7.48 -6.67 13.08
CA LEU A 37 7.89 -6.86 11.70
C LEU A 37 9.33 -7.42 11.59
N PRO A 38 9.62 -8.30 10.62
CA PRO A 38 10.98 -8.70 10.32
C PRO A 38 11.80 -7.49 9.85
N ALA A 39 13.13 -7.57 9.94
CA ALA A 39 14.00 -6.48 9.54
C ALA A 39 13.82 -6.09 8.05
N TYR A 40 13.60 -4.79 7.81
CA TYR A 40 13.49 -4.18 6.48
C TYR A 40 14.43 -2.98 6.35
N ARG A 41 14.80 -2.63 5.11
CA ARG A 41 15.74 -1.52 4.81
C ARG A 41 15.05 -0.22 4.40
N GLY A 42 13.82 -0.31 3.91
CA GLY A 42 13.01 0.83 3.48
C GLY A 42 11.54 0.44 3.38
N ILE A 43 10.66 1.42 3.23
CA ILE A 43 9.22 1.23 3.12
C ILE A 43 8.68 1.83 1.82
N LEU A 44 7.75 1.13 1.17
CA LEU A 44 6.90 1.67 0.13
C LEU A 44 5.45 1.58 0.59
N VAL A 45 4.79 2.73 0.70
CA VAL A 45 3.33 2.78 0.93
C VAL A 45 2.66 2.90 -0.42
N ILE A 46 1.89 1.89 -0.80
CA ILE A 46 1.24 1.80 -2.10
C ILE A 46 -0.20 2.26 -1.95
N HIS A 47 -0.54 3.32 -2.67
CA HIS A 47 -1.90 3.80 -2.78
C HIS A 47 -2.41 3.51 -4.18
N GLY A 48 -3.50 2.75 -4.27
CA GLY A 48 -4.04 2.41 -5.56
C GLY A 48 -5.48 1.98 -5.52
N GLY A 49 -6.11 2.04 -6.70
CA GLY A 49 -7.53 1.77 -6.84
C GLY A 49 -7.89 0.32 -6.48
N ALA A 50 -9.00 0.16 -5.77
CA ALA A 50 -9.65 -1.13 -5.56
C ALA A 50 -10.68 -1.42 -6.67
N ALA A 51 -11.59 -0.47 -6.92
CA ALA A 51 -12.70 -0.59 -7.89
C ALA A 51 -12.41 0.19 -9.19
N ASN A 52 -13.06 -0.19 -10.30
CA ASN A 52 -13.04 0.48 -11.61
C ASN A 52 -11.69 0.51 -12.34
N MET A 53 -10.85 -0.52 -12.17
CA MET A 53 -9.77 -0.77 -13.11
C MET A 53 -10.29 -1.69 -14.21
N GLU A 54 -10.16 -1.27 -15.47
CA GLU A 54 -10.44 -2.14 -16.61
C GLU A 54 -9.52 -3.37 -16.58
N GLU A 55 -10.00 -4.50 -17.09
CA GLU A 55 -9.29 -5.79 -17.01
C GLU A 55 -7.92 -5.72 -17.69
N GLU A 56 -7.82 -5.07 -18.85
CA GLU A 56 -6.55 -4.86 -19.55
C GLU A 56 -5.56 -4.05 -18.71
N MET A 57 -6.05 -3.06 -17.96
CA MET A 57 -5.23 -2.25 -17.06
C MET A 57 -4.75 -3.07 -15.86
N ILE A 58 -5.61 -3.92 -15.29
CA ILE A 58 -5.21 -4.85 -14.21
C ILE A 58 -4.08 -5.75 -14.69
N LEU A 59 -4.19 -6.33 -15.89
CA LEU A 59 -3.16 -7.20 -16.47
C LEU A 59 -1.85 -6.45 -16.72
N ALA A 60 -1.91 -5.24 -17.27
CA ALA A 60 -0.74 -4.41 -17.53
C ALA A 60 -0.01 -4.01 -16.24
N VAL A 61 -0.75 -3.55 -15.22
CA VAL A 61 -0.20 -3.21 -13.91
C VAL A 61 0.40 -4.44 -13.22
N ARG A 62 -0.28 -5.60 -13.29
CA ARG A 62 0.24 -6.86 -12.74
C ARG A 62 1.56 -7.25 -13.38
N GLN A 63 1.65 -7.21 -14.70
CA GLN A 63 2.88 -7.52 -15.43
C GLN A 63 4.01 -6.57 -15.02
N PHE A 64 3.72 -5.27 -14.98
CA PHE A 64 4.69 -4.25 -14.57
C PHE A 64 5.21 -4.50 -13.15
N LEU A 65 4.32 -4.70 -12.17
CA LEU A 65 4.70 -4.95 -10.78
C LEU A 65 5.47 -6.26 -10.61
N GLY A 66 5.11 -7.30 -11.36
CA GLY A 66 5.77 -8.60 -11.33
C GLY A 66 7.23 -8.56 -11.82
N ILE A 67 7.54 -7.73 -12.82
CA ILE A 67 8.92 -7.58 -13.32
C ILE A 67 9.73 -6.48 -12.60
N THR A 68 9.06 -5.60 -11.84
CA THR A 68 9.70 -4.48 -11.13
C THR A 68 9.63 -4.62 -9.62
N LEU A 69 8.48 -4.26 -9.03
CA LEU A 69 8.29 -4.11 -7.60
C LEU A 69 8.50 -5.41 -6.84
N GLY A 70 8.03 -6.55 -7.37
CA GLY A 70 8.20 -7.86 -6.72
C GLY A 70 9.67 -8.22 -6.48
N PRO A 71 10.51 -8.30 -7.53
CA PRO A 71 11.95 -8.54 -7.38
C PRO A 71 12.65 -7.45 -6.55
N LEU A 72 12.26 -6.18 -6.71
CA LEU A 72 12.85 -5.07 -5.97
C LEU A 72 12.59 -5.19 -4.46
N ALA A 73 11.35 -5.47 -4.06
CA ALA A 73 10.95 -5.62 -2.67
C ALA A 73 11.69 -6.77 -1.99
N GLN A 74 11.85 -7.89 -2.71
CA GLN A 74 12.60 -9.05 -2.23
C GLN A 74 14.10 -8.73 -2.07
N ASN A 75 14.73 -8.22 -3.14
CA ASN A 75 16.18 -8.01 -3.16
C ASN A 75 16.64 -6.93 -2.17
N GLU A 76 15.84 -5.88 -2.01
CA GLU A 76 16.19 -4.76 -1.13
C GLU A 76 15.58 -4.88 0.28
N ARG A 77 14.84 -5.96 0.57
CA ARG A 77 14.15 -6.20 1.85
C ARG A 77 13.25 -5.02 2.23
N LEU A 78 12.31 -4.70 1.36
CA LEU A 78 11.37 -3.59 1.57
C LEU A 78 10.15 -4.04 2.38
N LEU A 79 9.65 -3.14 3.23
CA LEU A 79 8.29 -3.22 3.74
C LEU A 79 7.36 -2.62 2.70
N ILE A 80 6.38 -3.40 2.24
CA ILE A 80 5.32 -2.91 1.36
C ILE A 80 4.04 -2.78 2.20
N ALA A 81 3.41 -1.61 2.19
CA ALA A 81 2.14 -1.37 2.89
C ALA A 81 1.05 -0.93 1.93
N ALA A 82 -0.16 -1.47 2.05
CA ALA A 82 -1.33 -1.17 1.21
C ALA A 82 -2.64 -1.58 1.91
N GLY A 83 -3.78 -1.58 1.20
CA GLY A 83 -5.11 -1.94 1.75
C GLY A 83 -5.30 -3.40 2.19
N GLY A 84 -4.55 -4.36 1.64
CA GLY A 84 -4.54 -5.75 2.13
C GLY A 84 -5.69 -6.66 1.69
N THR A 85 -6.63 -6.19 0.88
CA THR A 85 -7.77 -6.98 0.39
C THR A 85 -7.44 -7.75 -0.90
N GLN A 86 -8.30 -8.71 -1.27
CA GLN A 86 -8.25 -9.41 -2.56
C GLN A 86 -8.85 -8.60 -3.73
N PHE A 87 -8.72 -7.26 -3.70
CA PHE A 87 -9.24 -6.40 -4.76
C PHE A 87 -8.21 -5.37 -5.24
N GLY A 88 -8.31 -5.03 -6.52
CA GLY A 88 -7.50 -4.02 -7.20
C GLY A 88 -6.01 -4.16 -6.93
N VAL A 89 -5.33 -3.05 -6.67
CA VAL A 89 -3.87 -3.03 -6.45
C VAL A 89 -3.45 -3.90 -5.25
N SER A 90 -4.27 -3.99 -4.19
CA SER A 90 -3.94 -4.82 -3.02
C SER A 90 -3.85 -6.31 -3.37
N MET A 91 -4.72 -6.79 -4.27
CA MET A 91 -4.67 -8.15 -4.81
C MET A 91 -3.36 -8.38 -5.58
N LEU A 92 -3.03 -7.47 -6.50
CA LEU A 92 -1.84 -7.59 -7.34
C LEU A 92 -0.55 -7.64 -6.52
N LEU A 93 -0.45 -6.88 -5.43
CA LEU A 93 0.69 -6.93 -4.51
C LEU A 93 0.83 -8.29 -3.81
N GLY A 94 -0.30 -8.92 -3.49
CA GLY A 94 -0.32 -10.27 -2.93
C GLY A 94 0.13 -11.33 -3.95
N GLU A 95 -0.42 -11.27 -5.16
CA GLU A 95 -0.06 -12.17 -6.26
C GLU A 95 1.42 -12.08 -6.63
N ILE A 96 1.97 -10.87 -6.79
CA ILE A 96 3.38 -10.70 -7.15
C ILE A 96 4.32 -11.15 -6.02
N ARG A 97 3.93 -11.02 -4.74
CA ARG A 97 4.69 -11.58 -3.63
C ARG A 97 4.78 -13.11 -3.74
N GLN A 98 3.68 -13.77 -4.05
CA GLN A 98 3.67 -15.23 -4.25
C GLN A 98 4.47 -15.63 -5.50
N GLN A 99 4.29 -14.91 -6.62
CA GLN A 99 4.98 -15.17 -7.89
C GLN A 99 6.50 -15.17 -7.74
N VAL A 100 7.06 -14.26 -6.94
CA VAL A 100 8.51 -14.16 -6.72
C VAL A 100 9.02 -15.04 -5.57
N GLY A 101 8.14 -15.82 -4.92
CA GLY A 101 8.48 -16.56 -3.70
C GLY A 101 8.94 -15.63 -2.57
N GLY A 102 8.38 -14.41 -2.52
CA GLY A 102 8.85 -13.32 -1.69
C GLY A 102 8.58 -13.54 -0.21
N ASN A 103 9.56 -13.22 0.63
CA ASN A 103 9.44 -13.26 2.09
C ASN A 103 9.54 -11.87 2.74
N TYR A 104 9.67 -10.81 1.94
CA TYR A 104 9.59 -9.43 2.42
C TYR A 104 8.25 -9.17 3.14
N PRO A 105 8.22 -8.28 4.15
CA PRO A 105 6.98 -7.98 4.86
C PRO A 105 6.00 -7.22 3.96
N LEU A 106 4.77 -7.73 3.89
CA LEU A 106 3.66 -7.15 3.15
C LEU A 106 2.53 -6.90 4.15
N LEU A 107 2.24 -5.61 4.38
CA LEU A 107 1.36 -5.09 5.41
C LEU A 107 0.05 -4.59 4.81
N GLY A 108 -1.07 -5.13 5.27
CA GLY A 108 -2.40 -4.68 4.93
C GLY A 108 -2.92 -3.72 5.99
N VAL A 109 -3.47 -2.57 5.63
CA VAL A 109 -4.06 -1.61 6.55
C VAL A 109 -5.44 -1.28 6.03
N LEU A 110 -6.47 -1.54 6.82
CA LEU A 110 -7.86 -1.36 6.40
C LEU A 110 -8.81 -1.17 7.59
N PRO A 111 -10.01 -0.63 7.36
CA PRO A 111 -11.02 -0.49 8.40
C PRO A 111 -11.45 -1.87 8.92
N PHE A 112 -11.60 -1.99 10.23
CA PHE A 112 -11.96 -3.24 10.89
C PHE A 112 -13.30 -3.79 10.38
N GLN A 113 -14.30 -2.94 10.17
CA GLN A 113 -15.62 -3.38 9.69
C GLN A 113 -15.71 -3.52 8.16
N ARG A 114 -14.55 -3.63 7.48
CA ARG A 114 -14.42 -3.93 6.05
C ARG A 114 -13.62 -5.20 5.76
N ALA A 115 -13.11 -5.87 6.80
CA ALA A 115 -12.26 -7.05 6.63
C ALA A 115 -13.03 -8.36 6.82
N SER A 116 -12.93 -9.26 5.84
CA SER A 116 -13.30 -10.68 5.97
C SER A 116 -12.04 -11.55 6.05
N TYR A 117 -11.99 -12.46 7.02
CA TYR A 117 -10.83 -13.31 7.26
C TYR A 117 -11.22 -14.59 8.03
N PRO A 118 -10.38 -15.64 8.03
CA PRO A 118 -10.63 -16.85 8.82
C PRO A 118 -10.82 -16.55 10.31
N GLY A 119 -11.98 -16.92 10.87
CA GLY A 119 -12.36 -16.59 12.25
C GLY A 119 -12.96 -15.20 12.44
N GLY A 120 -13.08 -14.41 11.38
CA GLY A 120 -13.80 -13.14 11.32
C GLY A 120 -15.16 -13.25 10.61
N PRO A 121 -15.77 -12.10 10.26
CA PRO A 121 -16.99 -12.07 9.46
C PRO A 121 -16.81 -12.77 8.10
N PRO A 122 -17.82 -13.48 7.58
CA PRO A 122 -17.78 -14.04 6.24
C PRO A 122 -17.73 -12.93 5.18
N PRO A 123 -17.18 -13.20 3.97
CA PRO A 123 -17.13 -12.22 2.90
C PRO A 123 -18.54 -11.87 2.37
N ASP A 124 -18.78 -10.59 2.15
CA ASP A 124 -19.95 -10.03 1.47
C ASP A 124 -19.60 -8.66 0.86
N ASP A 125 -20.61 -7.91 0.40
CA ASP A 125 -20.42 -6.58 -0.19
C ASP A 125 -19.80 -5.55 0.77
N ARG A 126 -19.91 -5.78 2.09
CA ARG A 126 -19.34 -4.94 3.14
C ARG A 126 -17.96 -5.44 3.58
N TYR A 127 -17.80 -6.74 3.77
CA TYR A 127 -16.59 -7.38 4.28
C TYR A 127 -15.78 -7.99 3.14
N LEU A 128 -14.74 -7.27 2.71
CA LEU A 128 -13.87 -7.73 1.64
C LEU A 128 -12.84 -8.74 2.19
N PRO A 129 -12.66 -9.91 1.55
CA PRO A 129 -11.65 -10.87 1.97
C PRO A 129 -10.24 -10.28 1.96
N LEU A 130 -9.49 -10.56 3.03
CA LEU A 130 -8.05 -10.30 3.12
C LEU A 130 -7.28 -11.16 2.13
N HIS A 131 -6.21 -10.61 1.56
CA HIS A 131 -5.37 -11.38 0.67
C HIS A 131 -4.40 -12.27 1.47
N PRO A 132 -4.42 -13.60 1.26
CA PRO A 132 -3.65 -14.54 2.08
C PRO A 132 -2.15 -14.33 1.96
N ALA A 133 -1.63 -13.79 0.86
CA ALA A 133 -0.20 -13.51 0.73
C ALA A 133 0.34 -12.38 1.64
N TYR A 134 -0.50 -11.62 2.34
CA TYR A 134 -0.03 -10.60 3.27
C TYR A 134 0.48 -11.24 4.55
N SER A 135 1.61 -10.76 5.06
CA SER A 135 2.22 -11.30 6.28
C SER A 135 1.73 -10.58 7.54
N HIS A 136 1.27 -9.34 7.40
CA HIS A 136 0.82 -8.53 8.53
C HIS A 136 -0.44 -7.74 8.17
N PHE A 137 -1.25 -7.43 9.19
CA PHE A 137 -2.43 -6.58 9.05
C PHE A 137 -2.56 -5.56 10.19
N VAL A 138 -3.10 -4.39 9.90
CA VAL A 138 -3.65 -3.47 10.88
C VAL A 138 -5.12 -3.25 10.58
N PHE A 139 -5.95 -3.57 11.57
CA PHE A 139 -7.36 -3.22 11.55
C PHE A 139 -7.55 -1.89 12.28
N VAL A 140 -7.81 -0.84 11.51
CA VAL A 140 -8.15 0.48 12.05
C VAL A 140 -9.62 0.46 12.43
N GLU A 141 -9.98 0.82 13.66
CA GLU A 141 -11.39 0.97 14.02
C GLU A 141 -12.05 1.95 13.07
N GLY A 142 -13.11 1.51 12.41
CA GLY A 142 -13.72 2.23 11.30
C GLY A 142 -14.64 1.31 10.51
N SER A 143 -15.55 1.90 9.76
CA SER A 143 -16.51 1.24 8.89
C SER A 143 -16.44 1.66 7.45
N GLU A 144 -15.63 2.64 7.07
CA GLU A 144 -15.52 3.14 5.69
C GLU A 144 -14.08 3.13 5.20
N PHE A 145 -13.88 2.77 3.94
CA PHE A 145 -12.57 2.92 3.30
C PHE A 145 -12.16 4.39 3.29
N GLY A 146 -10.89 4.66 3.60
CA GLY A 146 -10.33 5.99 3.79
C GLY A 146 -10.18 6.40 5.26
N GLU A 147 -10.87 5.74 6.20
CA GLU A 147 -10.65 5.98 7.64
C GLU A 147 -9.28 5.47 8.11
N GLU A 148 -8.69 4.54 7.39
CA GLU A 148 -7.34 4.02 7.59
C GLU A 148 -6.23 4.90 6.98
N SER A 149 -6.58 5.81 6.06
CA SER A 149 -5.62 6.63 5.31
C SER A 149 -4.66 7.43 6.19
N PRO A 150 -5.07 8.05 7.33
CA PRO A 150 -4.14 8.74 8.22
C PRO A 150 -3.02 7.82 8.74
N LEU A 151 -3.35 6.56 9.04
CA LEU A 151 -2.36 5.58 9.48
C LEU A 151 -1.42 5.21 8.33
N LEU A 152 -1.96 4.86 7.15
CA LEU A 152 -1.15 4.51 5.97
C LEU A 152 -0.16 5.61 5.60
N VAL A 153 -0.63 6.87 5.53
CA VAL A 153 0.21 8.03 5.20
C VAL A 153 1.29 8.23 6.27
N GLY A 154 0.91 8.09 7.54
CA GLY A 154 1.80 8.27 8.69
C GLY A 154 2.90 7.20 8.83
N LEU A 155 2.77 6.03 8.18
CA LEU A 155 3.80 4.98 8.22
C LEU A 155 5.17 5.47 7.75
N LEU A 156 5.21 6.36 6.74
CA LEU A 156 6.47 6.89 6.20
C LEU A 156 7.26 7.70 7.23
N GLN A 157 6.57 8.44 8.10
CA GLN A 157 7.20 9.23 9.14
C GLN A 157 7.61 8.38 10.35
N ALA A 158 6.81 7.35 10.67
CA ALA A 158 7.00 6.54 11.86
C ALA A 158 8.04 5.42 11.72
N CYS A 159 8.34 4.95 10.50
CA CYS A 159 9.18 3.76 10.34
C CYS A 159 10.68 3.98 10.64
N GLY A 160 11.15 5.24 10.67
CA GLY A 160 12.57 5.56 10.86
C GLY A 160 13.49 5.00 9.77
N LYS A 161 12.94 4.67 8.58
CA LYS A 161 13.65 4.14 7.42
C LYS A 161 13.38 5.03 6.19
N PRO A 162 14.23 4.97 5.15
CA PRO A 162 13.90 5.59 3.87
C PRO A 162 12.57 5.07 3.33
N GLY A 163 11.74 5.98 2.83
CA GLY A 163 10.43 5.60 2.32
C GLY A 163 9.83 6.62 1.36
N LEU A 164 8.88 6.13 0.58
CA LEU A 164 8.09 6.94 -0.35
C LEU A 164 6.69 6.35 -0.54
N ALA A 165 5.76 7.19 -0.99
CA ALA A 165 4.45 6.79 -1.44
C ALA A 165 4.47 6.50 -2.95
N LEU A 166 3.91 5.37 -3.36
CA LEU A 166 3.72 5.03 -4.78
C LEU A 166 2.24 5.06 -5.12
N ILE A 167 1.86 5.95 -6.04
CA ILE A 167 0.50 6.09 -6.54
C ILE A 167 0.34 5.26 -7.81
N ILE A 168 -0.58 4.30 -7.80
CA ILE A 168 -0.90 3.43 -8.92
C ILE A 168 -2.39 3.51 -9.18
N ASN A 169 -2.76 3.93 -10.38
CA ASN A 169 -4.15 4.12 -10.75
C ASN A 169 -4.84 5.04 -9.69
N GLY A 170 -6.00 4.68 -9.13
CA GLY A 170 -6.59 5.35 -7.97
C GLY A 170 -7.92 6.05 -8.23
N GLY A 171 -8.52 6.53 -7.15
CA GLY A 171 -9.72 7.36 -7.16
C GLY A 171 -9.61 8.49 -6.12
N GLU A 172 -10.75 9.02 -5.70
CA GLU A 172 -10.79 10.19 -4.81
C GLU A 172 -10.04 9.99 -3.48
N ILE A 173 -10.16 8.81 -2.85
CA ILE A 173 -9.42 8.46 -1.63
C ILE A 173 -7.91 8.53 -1.87
N VAL A 174 -7.43 7.94 -2.97
CA VAL A 174 -6.00 7.93 -3.35
C VAL A 174 -5.50 9.35 -3.63
N LEU A 175 -6.31 10.21 -4.23
CA LEU A 175 -5.96 11.62 -4.42
C LEU A 175 -5.82 12.35 -3.08
N GLN A 176 -6.72 12.07 -2.13
CA GLN A 176 -6.65 12.65 -0.79
C GLN A 176 -5.42 12.15 -0.01
N GLU A 177 -5.07 10.87 -0.15
CA GLU A 177 -3.83 10.30 0.40
C GLU A 177 -2.59 10.95 -0.21
N ALA A 178 -2.58 11.18 -1.54
CA ALA A 178 -1.49 11.88 -2.21
C ALA A 178 -1.32 13.32 -1.72
N ARG A 179 -2.43 14.05 -1.51
CA ARG A 179 -2.41 15.39 -0.89
C ARG A 179 -1.85 15.35 0.53
N THR A 180 -2.33 14.43 1.35
CA THR A 180 -1.88 14.28 2.75
C THR A 180 -0.39 13.94 2.82
N HIS A 181 0.10 13.07 1.92
CA HIS A 181 1.54 12.81 1.78
C HIS A 181 2.32 14.07 1.41
N ALA A 182 1.84 14.83 0.43
CA ALA A 182 2.49 16.06 -0.02
C ALA A 182 2.56 17.13 1.07
N GLU A 183 1.47 17.32 1.82
CA GLU A 183 1.39 18.21 2.98
C GLU A 183 2.34 17.78 4.11
N SER A 184 2.51 16.47 4.29
CA SER A 184 3.44 15.88 5.27
C SER A 184 4.90 15.88 4.78
N GLY A 185 5.20 16.44 3.61
CA GLY A 185 6.55 16.45 3.03
C GLY A 185 7.09 15.08 2.61
N ASN A 186 6.22 14.08 2.49
CA ASN A 186 6.60 12.76 2.03
C ASN A 186 6.97 12.80 0.53
N ARG A 187 7.92 11.93 0.13
CA ARG A 187 8.22 11.73 -1.29
C ARG A 187 7.11 10.92 -1.95
N LEU A 188 6.65 11.38 -3.11
CA LEU A 188 5.68 10.67 -3.94
C LEU A 188 6.31 10.24 -5.25
N VAL A 189 5.89 9.07 -5.72
CA VAL A 189 6.08 8.61 -7.09
C VAL A 189 4.71 8.29 -7.65
N THR A 190 4.35 8.86 -8.79
CA THR A 190 3.16 8.45 -9.53
C THR A 190 3.55 7.58 -10.72
N LEU A 191 2.80 6.49 -10.96
CA LEU A 191 3.02 5.60 -12.09
C LEU A 191 2.14 6.02 -13.27
N ALA A 192 2.69 6.82 -14.17
CA ALA A 192 2.02 7.23 -15.40
C ALA A 192 1.78 6.04 -16.33
N GLY A 193 0.64 6.04 -17.00
CA GLY A 193 0.11 4.94 -17.79
C GLY A 193 -0.66 3.91 -16.96
N SER A 194 -0.80 4.10 -15.64
CA SER A 194 -1.59 3.20 -14.80
C SER A 194 -3.05 3.64 -14.64
N GLY A 195 -3.45 4.79 -15.17
CA GLY A 195 -4.84 5.26 -15.20
C GLY A 195 -5.20 6.27 -14.09
N ARG A 196 -6.36 6.93 -14.25
CA ARG A 196 -7.05 7.74 -13.23
C ARG A 196 -6.12 8.68 -12.45
N THR A 197 -6.16 8.67 -11.12
CA THR A 197 -5.41 9.59 -10.26
C THR A 197 -3.92 9.59 -10.55
N ALA A 198 -3.31 8.43 -10.82
CA ALA A 198 -1.89 8.37 -11.13
C ALA A 198 -1.55 9.15 -12.42
N ASP A 199 -2.37 9.02 -13.46
CA ASP A 199 -2.17 9.75 -14.74
C ASP A 199 -2.50 11.24 -14.60
N GLN A 200 -3.55 11.58 -13.84
CA GLN A 200 -3.88 12.96 -13.53
C GLN A 200 -2.72 13.62 -12.76
N LEU A 201 -2.13 12.95 -11.77
CA LEU A 201 -0.95 13.46 -11.05
C LEU A 201 0.30 13.54 -11.93
N ALA A 202 0.40 12.75 -13.00
CA ALA A 202 1.50 12.82 -13.95
C ALA A 202 1.36 14.00 -14.93
N ASP A 203 0.13 14.44 -15.21
CA ASP A 203 -0.16 15.58 -16.07
C ASP A 203 -0.03 16.91 -15.31
N PHE A 204 0.95 17.73 -15.68
CA PHE A 204 1.20 19.06 -15.11
C PHE A 204 0.04 20.06 -15.30
N THR A 205 -0.89 19.77 -16.19
CA THR A 205 -2.03 20.63 -16.50
C THR A 205 -3.33 20.20 -15.84
N SER A 206 -3.37 19.04 -15.16
CA SER A 206 -4.55 18.56 -14.47
C SER A 206 -4.85 19.36 -13.20
N ASP A 207 -6.11 19.37 -12.79
CA ASP A 207 -6.53 20.01 -11.54
C ASP A 207 -6.05 19.22 -10.32
N GLU A 208 -5.98 17.90 -10.40
CA GLU A 208 -5.42 17.04 -9.37
C GLU A 208 -3.95 17.38 -9.11
N ARG A 209 -3.15 17.57 -10.16
CA ARG A 209 -1.74 17.95 -10.05
C ARG A 209 -1.58 19.35 -9.45
N ARG A 210 -2.42 20.32 -9.87
CA ARG A 210 -2.43 21.69 -9.32
C ARG A 210 -2.93 21.76 -7.88
N SER A 211 -3.71 20.77 -7.45
CA SER A 211 -4.21 20.70 -6.07
C SER A 211 -3.15 20.28 -5.05
N LEU A 212 -2.00 19.77 -5.50
CA LEU A 212 -0.87 19.48 -4.63
C LEU A 212 -0.14 20.76 -4.22
N PRO A 213 0.42 20.84 -2.99
CA PRO A 213 1.20 21.99 -2.56
C PRO A 213 2.43 22.19 -3.45
N ALA A 214 2.84 23.44 -3.66
CA ALA A 214 4.00 23.78 -4.49
C ALA A 214 5.32 23.15 -4.00
N SER A 215 5.41 22.81 -2.71
CA SER A 215 6.54 22.11 -2.08
C SER A 215 6.56 20.60 -2.33
N VAL A 216 5.61 20.05 -3.09
CA VAL A 216 5.49 18.59 -3.25
C VAL A 216 6.73 17.97 -3.90
N HIS A 217 7.22 16.89 -3.30
CA HIS A 217 8.29 16.06 -3.86
C HIS A 217 7.67 14.92 -4.70
N LEU A 218 7.09 15.24 -5.87
CA LEU A 218 6.53 14.25 -6.80
C LEU A 218 7.50 13.92 -7.93
N SER A 219 7.82 12.64 -8.09
CA SER A 219 8.45 12.09 -9.30
C SER A 219 7.41 11.34 -10.14
N VAL A 220 7.58 11.36 -11.46
CA VAL A 220 6.74 10.58 -12.39
C VAL A 220 7.56 9.41 -12.91
N ALA A 221 7.04 8.20 -12.77
CA ALA A 221 7.58 7.00 -13.39
C ALA A 221 6.66 6.56 -14.53
N GLN A 222 7.23 6.09 -15.63
CA GLN A 222 6.45 5.59 -16.77
C GLN A 222 6.28 4.07 -16.66
N MET A 223 5.04 3.58 -16.73
CA MET A 223 4.77 2.13 -16.75
C MET A 223 5.41 1.44 -17.97
N SER A 224 5.58 2.18 -19.06
CA SER A 224 6.28 1.72 -20.27
C SER A 224 7.81 1.64 -20.11
N ASN A 225 8.40 2.12 -19.00
CA ASN A 225 9.84 2.04 -18.75
C ASN A 225 10.19 1.35 -17.40
N PRO A 226 10.02 0.02 -17.30
CA PRO A 226 10.28 -0.74 -16.09
C PRO A 226 11.70 -0.57 -15.49
N PRO A 227 12.79 -0.58 -16.28
CA PRO A 227 14.14 -0.38 -15.73
C PRO A 227 14.34 1.00 -15.10
N GLU A 228 13.77 2.04 -15.70
CA GLU A 228 13.84 3.40 -15.16
C GLU A 228 13.09 3.52 -13.83
N PHE A 229 11.91 2.90 -13.72
CA PHE A 229 11.18 2.83 -12.45
C PHE A 229 12.04 2.21 -11.35
N VAL A 230 12.67 1.05 -11.60
CA VAL A 230 13.52 0.38 -10.60
C VAL A 230 14.68 1.30 -10.17
N ASN A 231 15.36 1.93 -11.12
CA ASN A 231 16.46 2.86 -10.84
C ASN A 231 16.00 4.07 -10.03
N LEU A 232 14.84 4.64 -10.37
CA LEU A 232 14.23 5.76 -9.65
C LEU A 232 13.96 5.39 -8.19
N ILE A 233 13.28 4.26 -7.95
CA ILE A 233 12.95 3.83 -6.58
C ILE A 233 14.23 3.59 -5.77
N LYS A 234 15.24 2.92 -6.34
CA LYS A 234 16.50 2.68 -5.64
C LYS A 234 17.22 3.98 -5.28
N ARG A 235 17.26 4.95 -6.21
CA ARG A 235 17.84 6.28 -5.95
C ARG A 235 17.09 7.03 -4.85
N LEU A 236 15.76 6.98 -4.85
CA LEU A 236 14.95 7.69 -3.86
C LEU A 236 15.03 7.06 -2.46
N LEU A 237 15.29 5.75 -2.36
CA LEU A 237 15.42 5.06 -1.07
C LEU A 237 16.85 5.02 -0.53
N PHE A 238 17.85 4.89 -1.41
CA PHE A 238 19.21 4.53 -1.00
C PHE A 238 20.32 5.39 -1.64
N GLY A 239 19.94 6.38 -2.46
CA GLY A 239 20.85 7.34 -3.08
C GLY A 239 21.09 8.59 -2.26
#